data_AF-A0A2N6NLJ1-F1
#
_entry.id   AF-A0A2N6NLJ1-F1
#
_cell.length_a   1.000
_cell.length_b   1.000
_cell.length_c   1.000
_cell.angle_alpha   90.00
_cell.angle_beta   90.00
_cell.angle_gamma   90.00
#
_symmetry.space_group_name_H-M   'P 1'
#
loop_
_entity.id
_entity.type
_entity.pdbx_description
1 polymer ?
#
loop_
_entity_poly.entity_id
_entity_poly.type
_entity_poly.pdbx_seq_one_letter_code
_entity_poly.pdbx_strand_id
1 'polypeptide(L)'
;MSRPRDAFRVHKTVGRGSRTKALPSVHTSHATEDSITLEEIENVQSFVEKMDRLELPNQLVAVLADPLLQKLLLLRPSGESFLRVANWLNAALQDVVDGDADEATLWEMMEVVRDFVVQTKLLEAAVADNQPATQLGLLNMYTNLVHHWASLLKSSKNIPAHASRTITSTVQHAGTLALTLLQTSPTLSSESAILAFYEQNMALLTDDTLKNYICIELPPSALIYLLVFSQSLATVARLCHIMASYKKGFETAMKIRGNPDTPTIDASSYTHLEVTRYNGNLLDIVNLHWRMHAFSVEREVEQGCMVPGPARARLERYVAAVDRGFTLASMLSLSYSPQFCLQSIETLRALEDRQIAVDAAIETRHAGPVSQDSLRKLGTSGGIRIGFNGYRASVLETLRGKGLGGVEELLKVSMPSVAKAIESRTGRPT
;
A
#
# COMPACT_ATOMS: atom_id res chain seq x y z
N MET A 1 27.30 20.17 9.86
CA MET A 1 26.13 21.07 9.82
C MET A 1 26.42 22.19 8.83
N SER A 2 25.88 22.10 7.61
CA SER A 2 26.03 23.17 6.62
C SER A 2 25.15 24.36 7.03
N ARG A 3 25.69 25.57 6.99
CA ARG A 3 24.92 26.81 7.23
C ARG A 3 23.65 26.82 6.35
N PRO A 4 22.52 27.39 6.81
CA PRO A 4 21.39 27.65 5.93
C PRO A 4 21.90 28.45 4.72
N ARG A 5 21.66 27.96 3.50
CA ARG A 5 22.00 28.70 2.26
C ARG A 5 20.99 29.84 2.11
N ASP A 6 21.13 30.83 2.98
CA ASP A 6 20.37 32.06 2.96
C ASP A 6 21.09 33.02 2.00
N ALA A 7 20.79 32.88 0.72
CA ALA A 7 21.30 33.79 -0.30
C ALA A 7 20.24 33.96 -1.38
N PHE A 8 19.58 35.11 -1.37
CA PHE A 8 18.88 35.65 -2.54
C PHE A 8 19.93 36.21 -3.51
N ARG A 9 20.87 35.36 -3.89
CA ARG A 9 21.98 35.64 -4.82
C ARG A 9 22.30 34.36 -5.58
N VAL A 10 22.64 34.51 -6.85
CA VAL A 10 23.15 33.40 -7.67
C VAL A 10 24.39 32.79 -7.02
N HIS A 11 24.42 31.47 -6.97
CA HIS A 11 25.53 30.69 -6.45
C HIS A 11 26.72 30.77 -7.43
N LYS A 12 27.56 31.80 -7.27
CA LYS A 12 28.80 31.96 -8.05
C LYS A 12 29.87 30.99 -7.55
N THR A 13 30.31 30.08 -8.41
CA THR A 13 31.45 29.19 -8.18
C THR A 13 32.77 29.97 -8.25
N VAL A 14 33.05 30.78 -7.24
CA VAL A 14 34.33 31.50 -7.11
C VAL A 14 35.31 30.63 -6.33
N GLY A 15 36.09 29.82 -7.05
CA GLY A 15 37.24 29.10 -6.48
C GLY A 15 37.47 27.70 -7.07
N ARG A 16 38.74 27.35 -7.26
CA ARG A 16 39.30 26.09 -7.83
C ARG A 16 38.94 24.78 -7.08
N GLY A 17 37.90 24.78 -6.23
CA GLY A 17 37.51 23.64 -5.39
C GLY A 17 36.01 23.35 -5.40
N SER A 18 35.32 23.53 -6.53
CA SER A 18 33.92 23.11 -6.66
C SER A 18 33.82 21.58 -6.71
N ARG A 19 32.90 21.02 -5.92
CA ARG A 19 32.62 19.58 -5.82
C ARG A 19 31.82 19.02 -7.00
N THR A 20 31.32 19.85 -7.90
CA THR A 20 30.48 19.41 -9.02
C THR A 20 30.91 20.13 -10.29
N LYS A 21 31.68 19.45 -11.15
CA LYS A 21 32.11 19.98 -12.45
C LYS A 21 31.05 19.77 -13.53
N ALA A 22 30.12 18.86 -13.30
CA ALA A 22 29.13 18.42 -14.28
C ALA A 22 28.04 19.45 -14.62
N LEU A 23 27.81 20.47 -13.77
CA LEU A 23 26.69 21.41 -13.96
C LEU A 23 27.14 22.79 -14.42
N PRO A 24 26.48 23.36 -15.46
CA PRO A 24 26.70 24.73 -15.86
C PRO A 24 26.23 25.70 -14.76
N SER A 25 26.95 26.81 -14.60
CA SER A 25 26.52 27.90 -13.73
C SER A 25 25.32 28.64 -14.30
N VAL A 26 24.51 29.26 -13.45
CA VAL A 26 23.45 30.17 -13.86
C VAL A 26 24.05 31.29 -14.72
N HIS A 27 23.59 31.37 -15.96
CA HIS A 27 23.94 32.45 -16.86
C HIS A 27 22.79 32.77 -17.82
N THR A 28 22.48 34.05 -17.97
CA THR A 28 21.47 34.59 -18.88
C THR A 28 22.14 35.40 -19.98
N SER A 29 21.83 35.12 -21.23
CA SER A 29 22.31 35.89 -22.40
C SER A 29 21.11 36.43 -23.16
N HIS A 30 21.26 37.60 -23.79
CA HIS A 30 20.20 38.27 -24.54
C HIS A 30 19.06 38.87 -23.68
N ALA A 31 19.40 39.37 -22.49
CA ALA A 31 18.48 40.19 -21.71
C ALA A 31 18.04 41.42 -22.51
N THR A 32 16.73 41.63 -22.61
CA THR A 32 16.11 42.81 -23.22
C THR A 32 16.14 44.00 -22.26
N GLU A 33 16.04 45.24 -22.76
CA GLU A 33 16.06 46.47 -21.91
C GLU A 33 15.00 46.47 -20.80
N ASP A 34 13.90 45.73 -21.02
CA ASP A 34 12.81 45.60 -20.06
C ASP A 34 12.91 44.39 -19.12
N SER A 35 13.92 43.54 -19.29
CA SER A 35 14.11 42.31 -18.52
C SER A 35 15.21 42.43 -17.47
N ILE A 36 15.17 41.55 -16.48
CA ILE A 36 16.13 41.50 -15.39
C ILE A 36 16.70 40.09 -15.31
N THR A 37 18.01 39.96 -15.22
CA THR A 37 18.63 38.65 -15.08
C THR A 37 18.71 38.20 -13.62
N LEU A 38 18.80 36.89 -13.40
CA LEU A 38 18.90 36.36 -12.05
C LEU A 38 20.19 36.79 -11.33
N GLU A 39 21.26 37.05 -12.11
CA GLU A 39 22.56 37.51 -11.63
C GLU A 39 22.53 38.91 -11.01
N GLU A 40 21.52 39.72 -11.34
CA GLU A 40 21.32 41.09 -10.81
C GLU A 40 20.57 41.12 -9.48
N ILE A 41 20.11 39.97 -8.99
CA ILE A 41 19.39 39.87 -7.72
C ILE A 41 20.39 39.75 -6.56
N GLU A 42 20.33 40.73 -5.66
CA GLU A 42 21.26 40.82 -4.53
C GLU A 42 20.63 40.48 -3.17
N ASN A 43 19.31 40.57 -3.04
CA ASN A 43 18.57 40.38 -1.80
C ASN A 43 17.08 40.05 -2.06
N VAL A 44 16.34 39.77 -0.98
CA VAL A 44 14.93 39.36 -1.00
C VAL A 44 14.05 40.44 -1.61
N GLN A 45 14.24 41.69 -1.21
CA GLN A 45 13.45 42.83 -1.67
C GLN A 45 13.59 42.99 -3.18
N SER A 46 14.82 43.01 -3.68
CA SER A 46 15.13 43.06 -5.11
C SER A 46 14.54 41.87 -5.86
N PHE A 47 14.50 40.67 -5.26
CA PHE A 47 13.90 39.51 -5.90
C PHE A 47 12.38 39.66 -6.06
N VAL A 48 11.69 40.09 -5.01
CA VAL A 48 10.22 40.25 -5.02
C VAL A 48 9.78 41.38 -5.94
N GLU A 49 10.48 42.52 -5.89
CA GLU A 49 10.16 43.70 -6.72
C GLU A 49 10.32 43.46 -8.22
N LYS A 50 11.19 42.52 -8.60
CA LYS A 50 11.58 42.28 -10.00
C LYS A 50 11.08 40.93 -10.55
N MET A 51 10.33 40.17 -9.74
CA MET A 51 10.00 38.76 -10.00
C MET A 51 9.26 38.53 -11.33
N ASP A 52 8.41 39.48 -11.72
CA ASP A 52 7.62 39.47 -12.95
C ASP A 52 8.46 39.73 -14.21
N ARG A 53 9.56 40.49 -14.07
CA ARG A 53 10.50 40.85 -15.15
C ARG A 53 11.73 39.95 -15.23
N LEU A 54 11.84 38.96 -14.34
CA LEU A 54 12.94 38.00 -14.34
C LEU A 54 12.91 37.11 -15.57
N GLU A 55 13.99 37.17 -16.36
CA GLU A 55 14.26 36.24 -17.45
C GLU A 55 14.92 34.96 -16.93
N LEU A 56 14.56 33.83 -17.56
CA LEU A 56 15.08 32.53 -17.19
C LEU A 56 16.50 32.33 -17.76
N PRO A 57 17.43 31.74 -16.99
CA PRO A 57 18.77 31.44 -17.47
C PRO A 57 18.77 30.48 -18.67
N ASN A 58 19.81 30.57 -19.50
CA ASN A 58 19.96 29.73 -20.69
C ASN A 58 20.07 28.24 -20.33
N GLN A 59 20.81 27.94 -19.26
CA GLN A 59 21.09 26.57 -18.81
C GLN A 59 20.25 26.27 -17.57
N LEU A 60 18.98 25.90 -17.79
CA LEU A 60 18.02 25.68 -16.70
C LEU A 60 18.39 24.54 -15.75
N VAL A 61 19.23 23.59 -16.18
CA VAL A 61 19.75 22.52 -15.30
C VAL A 61 20.50 23.07 -14.08
N ALA A 62 21.01 24.31 -14.15
CA ALA A 62 21.58 25.00 -12.99
C ALA A 62 20.62 25.08 -11.79
N VAL A 63 19.31 24.93 -12.00
CA VAL A 63 18.30 24.84 -10.94
C VAL A 63 18.62 23.71 -9.95
N LEU A 64 19.28 22.64 -10.39
CA LEU A 64 19.62 21.54 -9.49
C LEU A 64 20.60 21.97 -8.38
N ALA A 65 21.44 22.99 -8.64
CA ALA A 65 22.47 23.45 -7.71
C ALA A 65 22.23 24.87 -7.16
N ASP A 66 21.50 25.74 -7.88
CA ASP A 66 21.34 27.16 -7.54
C ASP A 66 20.09 27.45 -6.68
N PRO A 67 20.24 27.87 -5.41
CA PRO A 67 19.10 28.09 -4.51
C PRO A 67 18.21 29.27 -4.86
N LEU A 68 18.66 30.23 -5.68
CA LEU A 68 17.85 31.38 -6.09
C LEU A 68 16.98 30.99 -7.29
N LEU A 69 17.54 30.25 -8.25
CA LEU A 69 16.79 29.70 -9.39
C LEU A 69 15.75 28.68 -8.93
N GLN A 70 16.07 27.86 -7.92
CA GLN A 70 15.09 26.98 -7.27
C GLN A 70 13.89 27.76 -6.73
N LYS A 71 14.13 28.86 -5.99
CA LYS A 71 13.06 29.71 -5.45
C LYS A 71 12.23 30.34 -6.57
N LEU A 72 12.87 30.81 -7.65
CA LEU A 72 12.18 31.37 -8.81
C LEU A 72 11.24 30.33 -9.45
N LEU A 73 11.72 29.13 -9.73
CA LEU A 73 10.90 28.09 -10.37
C LEU A 73 9.85 27.48 -9.44
N LEU A 74 10.04 27.55 -8.12
CA LEU A 74 9.01 27.21 -7.14
C LEU A 74 7.88 28.25 -7.11
N LEU A 75 8.21 29.55 -7.20
CA LEU A 75 7.24 30.65 -7.15
C LEU A 75 6.59 30.95 -8.51
N ARG A 76 7.31 30.66 -9.59
CA ARG A 76 6.86 30.82 -10.99
C ARG A 76 7.13 29.51 -11.76
N PRO A 77 6.30 28.48 -11.56
CA PRO A 77 6.46 27.20 -12.26
C PRO A 77 6.26 27.37 -13.77
N SER A 78 7.09 26.68 -14.55
CA SER A 78 7.02 26.66 -16.02
C SER A 78 7.22 25.23 -16.52
N GLY A 79 6.20 24.68 -17.19
CA GLY A 79 6.26 23.32 -17.73
C GLY A 79 7.37 23.14 -18.76
N GLU A 80 7.60 24.15 -19.60
CA GLU A 80 8.71 24.17 -20.57
C GLU A 80 10.06 24.12 -19.86
N SER A 81 10.20 24.85 -18.75
CA SER A 81 11.45 24.88 -17.98
C SER A 81 11.79 23.52 -17.38
N PHE A 82 10.80 22.84 -16.79
CA PHE A 82 10.98 21.50 -16.25
C PHE A 82 11.27 20.47 -17.34
N LEU A 83 10.63 20.58 -18.51
CA LEU A 83 10.91 19.71 -19.66
C LEU A 83 12.36 19.86 -20.14
N ARG A 84 12.89 21.09 -20.16
CA ARG A 84 14.30 21.34 -20.53
C ARG A 84 15.28 20.72 -19.53
N VAL A 85 14.97 20.76 -18.24
CA VAL A 85 15.77 20.10 -17.19
C VAL A 85 15.71 18.58 -17.35
N ALA A 86 14.52 18.02 -17.58
CA ALA A 86 14.32 16.58 -17.79
C ALA A 86 15.06 16.08 -19.05
N ASN A 87 14.98 16.82 -20.16
CA ASN A 87 15.67 16.47 -21.39
C ASN A 87 17.20 16.48 -21.22
N TRP A 88 17.74 17.44 -20.47
CA TRP A 88 19.17 17.47 -20.16
C TRP A 88 19.57 16.27 -19.29
N LEU A 89 18.79 15.95 -18.24
CA LEU A 89 19.06 14.80 -17.37
C LEU A 89 18.98 13.49 -18.16
N ASN A 90 18.01 13.34 -19.05
CA ASN A 90 17.89 12.16 -19.90
C ASN A 90 19.09 12.02 -20.84
N ALA A 91 19.52 13.11 -21.49
CA ALA A 91 20.72 13.08 -22.34
C ALA A 91 21.97 12.68 -21.52
N ALA A 92 22.15 13.28 -20.35
CA ALA A 92 23.28 13.00 -19.48
C ALA A 92 23.30 11.54 -18.96
N LEU A 93 22.13 10.99 -18.63
CA LEU A 93 22.00 9.58 -18.25
C LEU A 93 22.21 8.64 -19.44
N GLN A 94 21.76 9.03 -20.64
CA GLN A 94 21.96 8.28 -21.86
C GLN A 94 23.45 8.19 -22.22
N ASP A 95 24.22 9.28 -22.06
CA ASP A 95 25.67 9.28 -22.24
C ASP A 95 26.37 8.27 -21.30
N VAL A 96 25.87 8.11 -20.06
CA VAL A 96 26.39 7.08 -19.14
C VAL A 96 26.05 5.67 -19.61
N VAL A 97 24.84 5.46 -20.13
CA VAL A 97 24.39 4.16 -20.66
C VAL A 97 25.19 3.77 -21.90
N ASP A 98 25.49 4.72 -22.76
CA ASP A 98 26.24 4.52 -24.01
C ASP A 98 27.75 4.39 -23.76
N GLY A 99 28.20 4.65 -22.52
CA GLY A 99 29.61 4.55 -22.10
C GLY A 99 30.45 5.79 -22.43
N ASP A 100 29.80 6.88 -22.82
CA ASP A 100 30.41 8.17 -23.16
C ASP A 100 30.68 9.05 -21.93
N ALA A 101 30.15 8.67 -20.75
CA ALA A 101 30.42 9.30 -19.46
C ALA A 101 30.93 8.29 -18.42
N ASP A 102 31.82 8.75 -17.53
CA ASP A 102 32.40 7.90 -16.48
C ASP A 102 31.48 7.73 -15.25
N GLU A 103 31.74 6.70 -14.45
CA GLU A 103 30.95 6.40 -13.25
C GLU A 103 30.98 7.56 -12.23
N ALA A 104 32.09 8.31 -12.17
CA ALA A 104 32.22 9.47 -11.30
C ALA A 104 31.22 10.58 -11.67
N THR A 105 31.00 10.82 -12.96
CA THR A 105 30.02 11.78 -13.47
C THR A 105 28.60 11.37 -13.11
N LEU A 106 28.26 10.08 -13.20
CA LEU A 106 26.95 9.57 -12.75
C LEU A 106 26.74 9.84 -11.25
N TRP A 107 27.72 9.54 -10.41
CA TRP A 107 27.62 9.79 -8.97
C TRP A 107 27.50 11.28 -8.65
N GLU A 108 28.28 12.16 -9.29
CA GLU A 108 28.14 13.63 -9.14
C GLU A 108 26.73 14.10 -9.52
N MET A 109 26.17 13.60 -10.63
CA MET A 109 24.81 13.94 -11.06
C MET A 109 23.76 13.46 -10.06
N MET A 110 23.88 12.21 -9.59
CA MET A 110 22.96 11.65 -8.60
C MET A 110 23.03 12.40 -7.27
N GLU A 111 24.20 12.87 -6.84
CA GLU A 111 24.33 13.71 -5.64
C GLU A 111 23.60 15.04 -5.80
N VAL A 112 23.72 15.70 -6.96
CA VAL A 112 23.05 16.98 -7.18
C VAL A 112 21.54 16.81 -7.32
N VAL A 113 21.08 15.78 -8.05
CA VAL A 113 19.65 15.45 -8.12
C VAL A 113 19.11 15.14 -6.73
N ARG A 114 19.83 14.36 -5.92
CA ARG A 114 19.48 14.11 -4.51
C ARG A 114 19.38 15.41 -3.72
N ASP A 115 20.37 16.29 -3.80
CA ASP A 115 20.38 17.55 -3.04
C ASP A 115 19.22 18.46 -3.48
N PHE A 116 18.97 18.57 -4.79
CA PHE A 116 17.82 19.29 -5.36
C PHE A 116 16.49 18.73 -4.86
N VAL A 117 16.32 17.41 -4.90
CA VAL A 117 15.13 16.70 -4.43
C VAL A 117 14.92 16.89 -2.94
N VAL A 118 15.98 16.78 -2.14
CA VAL A 118 15.90 16.96 -0.69
C VAL A 118 15.49 18.39 -0.36
N GLN A 119 15.94 19.36 -1.14
CA GLN A 119 15.69 20.78 -0.93
C GLN A 119 14.32 21.23 -1.43
N THR A 120 13.89 20.74 -2.59
CA THR A 120 12.61 21.11 -3.21
C THR A 120 11.44 20.21 -2.79
N LYS A 121 11.73 19.00 -2.29
CA LYS A 121 10.75 17.94 -2.01
C LYS A 121 9.96 17.50 -3.25
N LEU A 122 10.51 17.70 -4.44
CA LEU A 122 9.80 17.49 -5.72
C LEU A 122 10.11 16.17 -6.44
N LEU A 123 10.86 15.20 -5.89
CA LEU A 123 11.23 13.99 -6.67
C LEU A 123 10.04 13.29 -7.29
N GLU A 124 8.98 13.09 -6.51
CA GLU A 124 7.77 12.51 -7.07
C GLU A 124 7.14 13.41 -8.11
N ALA A 125 6.97 14.71 -7.85
CA ALA A 125 6.38 15.63 -8.81
C ALA A 125 7.21 15.79 -10.10
N ALA A 126 8.53 15.59 -10.03
CA ALA A 126 9.46 15.68 -11.13
C ALA A 126 9.46 14.42 -12.01
N VAL A 127 9.13 13.27 -11.42
CA VAL A 127 9.09 11.97 -12.11
C VAL A 127 7.65 11.57 -12.45
N ALA A 128 6.65 12.08 -11.72
CA ALA A 128 5.24 11.78 -11.90
C ALA A 128 4.69 12.43 -13.18
N ASP A 129 4.60 11.62 -14.21
CA ASP A 129 3.89 11.87 -15.46
C ASP A 129 2.42 11.38 -15.41
N ASN A 130 1.94 11.00 -14.22
CA ASN A 130 0.67 10.31 -13.97
C ASN A 130 0.49 8.99 -14.75
N GLN A 131 1.57 8.42 -15.29
CA GLN A 131 1.50 7.12 -15.95
C GLN A 131 1.57 5.98 -14.93
N PRO A 132 0.81 4.89 -15.13
CA PRO A 132 0.87 3.72 -14.26
C PRO A 132 2.26 3.12 -14.11
N ALA A 133 3.08 3.15 -15.18
CA ALA A 133 4.44 2.61 -15.15
C ALA A 133 5.33 3.37 -14.14
N THR A 134 5.23 4.69 -14.14
CA THR A 134 5.95 5.57 -13.21
C THR A 134 5.47 5.39 -11.78
N GLN A 135 4.15 5.34 -11.57
CA GLN A 135 3.56 5.09 -10.26
C GLN A 135 4.00 3.74 -9.68
N LEU A 136 4.07 2.70 -10.51
CA LEU A 136 4.60 1.40 -10.14
C LEU A 136 6.11 1.47 -9.80
N GLY A 137 6.89 2.20 -10.59
CA GLY A 137 8.31 2.44 -10.32
C GLY A 137 8.55 3.14 -8.97
N LEU A 138 7.77 4.18 -8.68
CA LEU A 138 7.81 4.90 -7.39
C LEU A 138 7.42 3.99 -6.22
N LEU A 139 6.39 3.15 -6.38
CA LEU A 139 5.99 2.20 -5.35
C LEU A 139 7.08 1.15 -5.07
N ASN A 140 7.75 0.66 -6.12
CA ASN A 140 8.90 -0.24 -5.97
C ASN A 140 10.08 0.45 -5.27
N MET A 141 10.33 1.73 -5.58
CA MET A 141 11.31 2.55 -4.86
C MET A 141 10.96 2.63 -3.37
N TYR A 142 9.72 2.93 -2.99
CA TYR A 142 9.30 2.95 -1.59
C TYR A 142 9.43 1.60 -0.90
N THR A 143 9.13 0.51 -1.62
CA THR A 143 9.33 -0.85 -1.11
C THR A 143 10.79 -1.09 -0.76
N ASN A 144 11.70 -0.74 -1.67
CA ASN A 144 13.15 -0.88 -1.45
C ASN A 144 13.65 0.05 -0.34
N LEU A 145 13.09 1.25 -0.22
CA LEU A 145 13.43 2.20 0.84
C LEU A 145 13.06 1.64 2.23
N VAL A 146 11.83 1.15 2.38
CA VAL A 146 11.37 0.52 3.64
C VAL A 146 12.18 -0.75 3.94
N HIS A 147 12.50 -1.55 2.92
CA HIS A 147 13.37 -2.72 3.09
C HIS A 147 14.75 -2.33 3.62
N HIS A 148 15.41 -1.34 3.01
CA HIS A 148 16.71 -0.86 3.43
C HIS A 148 16.70 -0.32 4.86
N TRP A 149 15.70 0.51 5.20
CA TRP A 149 15.55 1.03 6.56
C TRP A 149 15.26 -0.08 7.57
N ALA A 150 14.50 -1.11 7.21
CA ALA A 150 14.29 -2.26 8.06
C ALA A 150 15.62 -2.98 8.37
N SER A 151 16.48 -3.20 7.37
CA SER A 151 17.80 -3.77 7.58
C SER A 151 18.66 -2.91 8.51
N LEU A 152 18.69 -1.60 8.30
CA LEU A 152 19.44 -0.67 9.15
C LEU A 152 18.95 -0.71 10.60
N LEU A 153 17.64 -0.63 10.82
CA LEU A 153 17.05 -0.65 12.15
C LEU A 153 17.30 -1.98 12.86
N LYS A 154 17.19 -3.12 12.17
CA LYS A 154 17.50 -4.44 12.73
C LYS A 154 18.96 -4.59 13.15
N SER A 155 19.88 -3.94 12.42
CA SER A 155 21.31 -3.95 12.76
C SER A 155 21.71 -2.94 13.85
N SER A 156 20.83 -1.97 14.15
CA SER A 156 21.14 -0.91 15.09
C SER A 156 20.94 -1.36 16.53
N LYS A 157 21.87 -0.98 17.42
CA LYS A 157 21.73 -1.20 18.88
C LYS A 157 20.67 -0.30 19.50
N ASN A 158 20.49 0.90 18.94
CA ASN A 158 19.55 1.91 19.44
C ASN A 158 18.62 2.33 18.31
N ILE A 159 17.32 2.26 18.55
CA ILE A 159 16.32 2.68 17.58
C ILE A 159 16.16 4.21 17.68
N PRO A 160 16.33 4.96 16.58
CA PRO A 160 16.16 6.41 16.62
C PRO A 160 14.73 6.81 16.99
N ALA A 161 14.57 7.84 17.83
CA ALA A 161 13.25 8.30 18.28
C ALA A 161 12.32 8.77 17.14
N HIS A 162 12.88 9.16 15.98
CA HIS A 162 12.13 9.57 14.80
C HIS A 162 11.81 8.41 13.84
N ALA A 163 12.30 7.19 14.10
CA ALA A 163 12.17 6.05 13.18
C ALA A 163 10.70 5.72 12.91
N SER A 164 9.88 5.59 13.96
CA SER A 164 8.45 5.33 13.85
C SER A 164 7.76 6.36 12.96
N ARG A 165 7.90 7.65 13.28
CA ARG A 165 7.30 8.75 12.51
C ARG A 165 7.73 8.76 11.05
N THR A 166 8.99 8.45 10.78
CA THR A 166 9.54 8.44 9.41
C THR A 166 8.94 7.29 8.60
N ILE A 167 8.85 6.10 9.19
CA ILE A 167 8.22 4.93 8.58
C ILE A 167 6.73 5.18 8.37
N THR A 168 5.99 5.65 9.37
CA THR A 168 4.54 5.89 9.24
C THR A 168 4.24 6.93 8.17
N SER A 169 4.97 8.05 8.13
CA SER A 169 4.81 9.07 7.08
C SER A 169 5.09 8.51 5.68
N THR A 170 6.07 7.62 5.55
CA THR A 170 6.41 6.98 4.28
C THR A 170 5.33 6.01 3.85
N VAL A 171 4.81 5.20 4.77
CA VAL A 171 3.73 4.23 4.51
C VAL A 171 2.42 4.92 4.18
N GLN A 172 2.10 6.02 4.85
CA GLN A 172 0.91 6.83 4.56
C GLN A 172 0.96 7.40 3.14
N HIS A 173 2.12 7.92 2.75
CA HIS A 173 2.34 8.50 1.44
C HIS A 173 2.32 7.43 0.33
N ALA A 174 3.07 6.34 0.50
CA ALA A 174 3.03 5.19 -0.41
C ALA A 174 1.62 4.56 -0.51
N GLY A 175 0.82 4.62 0.57
CA GLY A 175 -0.58 4.20 0.55
C GLY A 175 -1.46 5.07 -0.34
N THR A 176 -1.19 6.38 -0.41
CA THR A 176 -1.88 7.30 -1.35
C THR A 176 -1.49 6.97 -2.79
N LEU A 177 -0.20 6.74 -3.06
CA LEU A 177 0.29 6.31 -4.36
C LEU A 177 -0.31 4.96 -4.78
N ALA A 178 -0.36 3.98 -3.87
CA ALA A 178 -0.95 2.67 -4.10
C ALA A 178 -2.44 2.74 -4.46
N LEU A 179 -3.20 3.61 -3.79
CA LEU A 179 -4.60 3.85 -4.12
C LEU A 179 -4.74 4.43 -5.53
N THR A 180 -3.95 5.46 -5.87
CA THR A 180 -3.95 6.06 -7.21
C THR A 180 -3.55 5.05 -8.29
N LEU A 181 -2.52 4.25 -8.04
CA LEU A 181 -2.05 3.21 -8.96
C LEU A 181 -3.15 2.18 -9.24
N LEU A 182 -3.84 1.70 -8.20
CA LEU A 182 -4.90 0.71 -8.38
C LEU A 182 -6.13 1.29 -9.09
N GLN A 183 -6.43 2.57 -8.88
CA GLN A 183 -7.53 3.26 -9.56
C GLN A 183 -7.25 3.56 -11.03
N THR A 184 -5.99 3.85 -11.38
CA THR A 184 -5.59 4.17 -12.76
C THR A 184 -5.16 2.94 -13.56
N SER A 185 -4.69 1.88 -12.89
CA SER A 185 -4.22 0.64 -13.47
C SER A 185 -4.60 -0.56 -12.59
N PRO A 186 -5.85 -1.03 -12.66
CA PRO A 186 -6.35 -2.16 -11.87
C PRO A 186 -5.87 -3.50 -12.44
N THR A 187 -4.56 -3.73 -12.45
CA THR A 187 -3.94 -4.96 -12.93
C THR A 187 -3.43 -5.81 -11.76
N LEU A 188 -3.30 -7.12 -11.97
CA LEU A 188 -2.70 -8.02 -10.98
C LEU A 188 -1.24 -7.65 -10.64
N SER A 189 -0.51 -7.04 -11.59
CA SER A 189 0.85 -6.54 -11.34
C SER A 189 0.83 -5.39 -10.33
N SER A 190 -0.09 -4.44 -10.50
CA SER A 190 -0.30 -3.32 -9.57
C SER A 190 -0.74 -3.83 -8.19
N GLU A 191 -1.73 -4.73 -8.13
CA GLU A 191 -2.14 -5.35 -6.86
C GLU A 191 -0.98 -6.05 -6.14
N SER A 192 -0.19 -6.83 -6.88
CA SER A 192 0.92 -7.58 -6.31
C SER A 192 2.03 -6.68 -5.75
N ALA A 193 2.36 -5.59 -6.46
CA ALA A 193 3.34 -4.61 -6.01
C ALA A 193 2.87 -3.85 -4.76
N ILE A 194 1.59 -3.48 -4.71
CA ILE A 194 0.98 -2.85 -3.53
C ILE A 194 1.05 -3.79 -2.32
N LEU A 195 0.68 -5.04 -2.49
CA LEU A 195 0.77 -6.02 -1.40
C LEU A 195 2.21 -6.28 -0.98
N ALA A 196 3.17 -6.32 -1.92
CA ALA A 196 4.59 -6.49 -1.62
C ALA A 196 5.13 -5.33 -0.76
N PHE A 197 4.70 -4.10 -1.04
CA PHE A 197 5.03 -2.94 -0.21
C PHE A 197 4.56 -3.11 1.24
N TYR A 198 3.29 -3.49 1.44
CA TYR A 198 2.74 -3.67 2.79
C TYR A 198 3.32 -4.89 3.53
N GLU A 199 3.61 -5.97 2.82
CA GLU A 199 4.32 -7.14 3.37
C GLU A 199 5.76 -6.77 3.78
N GLN A 200 6.44 -5.93 3.00
CA GLN A 200 7.76 -5.42 3.36
C GLN A 200 7.69 -4.54 4.62
N ASN A 201 6.67 -3.70 4.75
CA ASN A 201 6.44 -2.92 5.95
C ASN A 201 6.11 -3.82 7.16
N MET A 202 5.35 -4.90 6.95
CA MET A 202 5.07 -5.86 8.02
C MET A 202 6.33 -6.50 8.62
N ALA A 203 7.39 -6.68 7.84
CA ALA A 203 8.65 -7.24 8.36
C ALA A 203 9.30 -6.40 9.46
N LEU A 204 8.89 -5.13 9.62
CA LEU A 204 9.22 -4.26 10.77
C LEU A 204 8.29 -4.53 11.96
N LEU A 205 7.00 -4.73 11.69
CA LEU A 205 5.94 -4.87 12.70
C LEU A 205 5.91 -6.26 13.35
N THR A 206 6.47 -7.28 12.69
CA THR A 206 6.56 -8.65 13.21
C THR A 206 7.92 -8.95 13.84
N ASP A 207 8.89 -8.05 13.75
CA ASP A 207 10.22 -8.22 14.33
C ASP A 207 10.17 -8.12 15.87
N ASP A 208 10.90 -8.98 16.56
CA ASP A 208 10.81 -9.08 18.03
C ASP A 208 11.23 -7.82 18.78
N THR A 209 12.11 -7.02 18.20
CA THR A 209 12.56 -5.76 18.78
C THR A 209 11.75 -4.61 18.22
N LEU A 210 11.69 -4.48 16.89
CA LEU A 210 11.13 -3.30 16.22
C LEU A 210 9.61 -3.16 16.40
N LYS A 211 8.88 -4.26 16.63
CA LYS A 211 7.43 -4.20 16.94
C LYS A 211 7.10 -3.33 18.16
N ASN A 212 8.05 -3.14 19.06
CA ASN A 212 7.88 -2.30 20.25
C ASN A 212 8.21 -0.82 20.00
N TYR A 213 8.71 -0.46 18.82
CA TYR A 213 9.18 0.90 18.52
C TYR A 213 8.53 1.51 17.28
N ILE A 214 7.98 0.70 16.37
CA ILE A 214 7.40 1.16 15.10
C ILE A 214 5.87 1.03 15.16
N CYS A 215 5.16 2.14 14.91
CA CYS A 215 3.69 2.16 14.86
C CYS A 215 3.17 1.47 13.59
N ILE A 216 2.00 0.86 13.72
CA ILE A 216 1.22 0.36 12.58
C ILE A 216 0.59 1.55 11.85
N GLU A 217 0.96 1.75 10.59
CA GLU A 217 0.23 2.62 9.66
C GLU A 217 -0.68 1.77 8.77
N LEU A 218 -1.96 2.15 8.66
CA LEU A 218 -2.95 1.36 7.93
C LEU A 218 -3.05 1.80 6.47
N PRO A 219 -3.28 0.87 5.53
CA PRO A 219 -3.67 1.24 4.17
C PRO A 219 -4.95 2.10 4.17
N PRO A 220 -5.16 2.96 3.15
CA PRO A 220 -6.44 3.62 2.95
C PRO A 220 -7.59 2.59 2.88
N SER A 221 -8.71 2.84 3.55
CA SER A 221 -9.84 1.88 3.56
C SER A 221 -10.36 1.58 2.14
N ALA A 222 -10.40 2.58 1.26
CA ALA A 222 -10.74 2.37 -0.15
C ALA A 222 -9.79 1.38 -0.86
N LEU A 223 -8.49 1.43 -0.55
CA LEU A 223 -7.51 0.49 -1.10
C LEU A 223 -7.76 -0.93 -0.59
N ILE A 224 -8.04 -1.09 0.71
CA ILE A 224 -8.39 -2.39 1.31
C ILE A 224 -9.62 -2.98 0.60
N TYR A 225 -10.67 -2.18 0.39
CA TYR A 225 -11.90 -2.66 -0.26
C TYR A 225 -11.70 -2.96 -1.75
N LEU A 226 -10.89 -2.19 -2.47
CA LEU A 226 -10.55 -2.54 -3.87
C LEU A 226 -9.81 -3.88 -3.94
N LEU A 227 -8.84 -4.11 -3.05
CA LEU A 227 -8.08 -5.36 -3.00
C LEU A 227 -8.92 -6.55 -2.54
N VAL A 228 -9.86 -6.38 -1.60
CA VAL A 228 -10.72 -7.48 -1.15
C VAL A 228 -11.70 -7.95 -2.23
N PHE A 229 -12.06 -7.08 -3.18
CA PHE A 229 -12.89 -7.41 -4.34
C PHE A 229 -12.08 -7.79 -5.59
N SER A 230 -10.76 -7.98 -5.46
CA SER A 230 -9.90 -8.48 -6.55
C SER A 230 -10.41 -9.83 -7.08
N GLN A 231 -10.23 -10.07 -8.38
CA GLN A 231 -10.52 -11.37 -9.00
C GLN A 231 -9.44 -12.42 -8.67
N SER A 232 -8.35 -12.03 -8.01
CA SER A 232 -7.27 -12.93 -7.59
C SER A 232 -7.44 -13.36 -6.14
N LEU A 233 -7.66 -14.65 -5.95
CA LEU A 233 -7.70 -15.24 -4.61
C LEU A 233 -6.36 -15.08 -3.86
N ALA A 234 -5.24 -15.02 -4.58
CA ALA A 234 -3.92 -14.74 -3.99
C ALA A 234 -3.85 -13.31 -3.43
N THR A 235 -4.42 -12.33 -4.13
CA THR A 235 -4.52 -10.93 -3.65
C THR A 235 -5.32 -10.89 -2.35
N VAL A 236 -6.50 -11.52 -2.34
CA VAL A 236 -7.37 -11.55 -1.15
C VAL A 236 -6.70 -12.27 0.02
N ALA A 237 -6.02 -13.39 -0.22
CA ALA A 237 -5.31 -14.14 0.82
C ALA A 237 -4.16 -13.32 1.42
N ARG A 238 -3.33 -12.66 0.59
CA ARG A 238 -2.24 -11.79 1.04
C ARG A 238 -2.77 -10.59 1.84
N LEU A 239 -3.82 -9.93 1.36
CA LEU A 239 -4.49 -8.86 2.12
C LEU A 239 -4.98 -9.35 3.48
N CYS A 240 -5.64 -10.51 3.53
CA CYS A 240 -6.13 -11.07 4.78
C CYS A 240 -4.98 -11.38 5.76
N HIS A 241 -3.84 -11.87 5.27
CA HIS A 241 -2.64 -12.09 6.09
C HIS A 241 -2.10 -10.77 6.68
N ILE A 242 -2.06 -9.70 5.87
CA ILE A 242 -1.67 -8.37 6.33
C ILE A 242 -2.59 -7.87 7.43
N MET A 243 -3.90 -7.92 7.18
CA MET A 243 -4.91 -7.50 8.15
C MET A 243 -4.83 -8.32 9.44
N ALA A 244 -4.56 -9.63 9.37
CA ALA A 244 -4.43 -10.49 10.54
C ALA A 244 -3.20 -10.12 11.38
N SER A 245 -2.12 -9.72 10.71
CA SER A 245 -0.88 -9.30 11.37
C SER A 245 -1.04 -7.96 12.07
N TYR A 246 -1.76 -7.00 11.47
CA TYR A 246 -2.15 -5.77 12.16
C TYR A 246 -2.99 -6.04 13.41
N LYS A 247 -3.92 -7.01 13.37
CA LYS A 247 -4.70 -7.39 14.56
C LYS A 247 -3.79 -7.78 15.72
N LYS A 248 -2.85 -8.69 15.44
CA LYS A 248 -1.88 -9.18 16.43
C LYS A 248 -1.00 -8.05 16.95
N GLY A 249 -0.57 -7.14 16.07
CA GLY A 249 0.21 -5.96 16.42
C GLY A 249 -0.55 -5.02 17.36
N PHE A 250 -1.78 -4.66 17.04
CA PHE A 250 -2.63 -3.86 17.94
C PHE A 250 -2.83 -4.55 19.27
N GLU A 251 -3.19 -5.84 19.29
CA GLU A 251 -3.37 -6.61 20.53
C GLU A 251 -2.11 -6.67 21.38
N THR A 252 -0.92 -6.66 20.75
CA THR A 252 0.36 -6.61 21.46
C THR A 252 0.58 -5.24 22.09
N ALA A 253 0.41 -4.16 21.32
CA ALA A 253 0.54 -2.79 21.82
C ALA A 253 -0.45 -2.49 22.96
N MET A 254 -1.68 -3.01 22.88
CA MET A 254 -2.70 -2.84 23.93
C MET A 254 -2.36 -3.57 25.24
N LYS A 255 -1.44 -4.54 25.21
CA LYS A 255 -0.97 -5.27 26.41
C LYS A 255 0.25 -4.62 27.06
N ILE A 256 1.03 -3.87 26.29
CA ILE A 256 2.22 -3.18 26.78
C ILE A 256 1.77 -2.00 27.65
N ARG A 257 2.36 -1.89 28.85
CA ARG A 257 2.25 -0.69 29.67
C ARG A 257 3.47 0.18 29.39
N GLY A 258 3.25 1.37 28.84
CA GLY A 258 4.33 2.31 28.55
C GLY A 258 5.17 2.58 29.80
N ASN A 259 6.48 2.67 29.60
CA ASN A 259 7.43 3.12 30.60
C ASN A 259 7.90 4.53 30.23
N PRO A 260 7.77 5.53 31.14
CA PRO A 260 8.21 6.91 30.87
C PRO A 260 9.67 7.02 30.40
N ASP A 261 10.54 6.11 30.83
CA ASP A 261 11.98 6.17 30.56
C ASP A 261 12.36 5.52 29.21
N THR A 262 11.46 4.76 28.59
CA THR A 262 11.73 4.05 27.33
C THR A 262 10.60 4.26 26.34
N PRO A 263 10.83 4.97 25.22
CA PRO A 263 9.80 5.24 24.22
C PRO A 263 9.42 3.93 23.51
N THR A 264 8.36 3.29 23.99
CA THR A 264 7.82 2.05 23.44
C THR A 264 6.39 2.27 22.97
N ILE A 265 5.99 1.53 21.95
CA ILE A 265 4.64 1.57 21.39
C ILE A 265 3.70 0.83 22.34
N ASP A 266 2.65 1.52 22.75
CA ASP A 266 1.60 1.04 23.64
C ASP A 266 0.21 1.46 23.15
N ALA A 267 -0.82 1.26 23.97
CA ALA A 267 -2.18 1.66 23.65
C ALA A 267 -2.32 3.16 23.33
N SER A 268 -1.55 4.03 23.98
CA SER A 268 -1.61 5.49 23.81
C SER A 268 -0.97 5.96 22.49
N SER A 269 -0.19 5.09 21.84
CA SER A 269 0.44 5.36 20.55
C SER A 269 -0.56 5.37 19.38
N TYR A 270 -1.78 4.91 19.63
CA TYR A 270 -2.85 4.83 18.63
C TYR A 270 -4.06 5.65 19.06
N THR A 271 -4.61 6.39 18.11
CA THR A 271 -5.85 7.14 18.30
C THR A 271 -7.05 6.20 18.27
N HIS A 272 -8.13 6.60 18.96
CA HIS A 272 -9.41 5.89 18.89
C HIS A 272 -9.92 5.75 17.45
N LEU A 273 -9.68 6.76 16.59
CA LEU A 273 -10.09 6.76 15.20
C LEU A 273 -9.38 5.68 14.38
N GLU A 274 -8.07 5.49 14.57
CA GLU A 274 -7.29 4.47 13.86
C GLU A 274 -7.74 3.05 14.22
N VAL A 275 -7.93 2.79 15.51
CA VAL A 275 -8.40 1.49 16.00
C VAL A 275 -9.82 1.20 15.51
N THR A 276 -10.70 2.22 15.52
CA THR A 276 -12.07 2.11 15.01
C THR A 276 -12.08 1.85 13.50
N ARG A 277 -11.24 2.56 12.74
CA ARG A 277 -11.09 2.37 11.29
C ARG A 277 -10.66 0.93 10.98
N TYR A 278 -9.63 0.45 11.67
CA TYR A 278 -9.15 -0.93 11.50
C TYR A 278 -10.25 -1.95 11.82
N ASN A 279 -10.92 -1.81 12.96
CA ASN A 279 -11.99 -2.71 13.39
C ASN A 279 -13.16 -2.74 12.39
N GLY A 280 -13.50 -1.59 11.80
CA GLY A 280 -14.51 -1.50 10.75
C GLY A 280 -14.10 -2.24 9.47
N ASN A 281 -12.89 -1.98 8.97
CA ASN A 281 -12.36 -2.68 7.79
C ASN A 281 -12.29 -4.19 8.02
N LEU A 282 -11.83 -4.61 9.20
CA LEU A 282 -11.77 -6.02 9.61
C LEU A 282 -13.16 -6.67 9.62
N LEU A 283 -14.13 -6.00 10.25
CA LEU A 283 -15.48 -6.54 10.42
C LEU A 283 -16.19 -6.69 9.07
N ASP A 284 -16.00 -5.74 8.15
CA ASP A 284 -16.53 -5.83 6.79
C ASP A 284 -15.96 -7.04 6.03
N ILE A 285 -14.65 -7.31 6.13
CA ILE A 285 -14.01 -8.49 5.52
C ILE A 285 -14.56 -9.79 6.12
N VAL A 286 -14.77 -9.83 7.44
CA VAL A 286 -15.36 -10.98 8.13
C VAL A 286 -16.83 -11.17 7.73
N ASN A 287 -17.57 -10.08 7.54
CA ASN A 287 -18.96 -10.08 7.09
C ASN A 287 -19.10 -10.63 5.67
N LEU A 288 -18.16 -10.29 4.77
CA LEU A 288 -18.05 -10.84 3.42
C LEU A 288 -17.80 -12.36 3.46
N HIS A 289 -16.69 -12.79 4.05
CA HIS A 289 -16.21 -14.15 3.89
C HIS A 289 -16.90 -15.18 4.80
N TRP A 290 -17.29 -14.79 6.01
CA TRP A 290 -17.76 -15.75 7.01
C TRP A 290 -19.17 -15.49 7.54
N ARG A 291 -19.50 -14.27 7.95
CA ARG A 291 -20.81 -14.05 8.61
C ARG A 291 -21.99 -13.95 7.64
N MET A 292 -21.73 -13.80 6.34
CA MET A 292 -22.76 -13.62 5.30
C MET A 292 -23.62 -12.38 5.54
N HIS A 293 -22.99 -11.28 5.96
CA HIS A 293 -23.60 -9.98 6.21
C HIS A 293 -22.91 -8.87 5.40
N ALA A 294 -22.53 -9.17 4.15
CA ALA A 294 -21.83 -8.21 3.29
C ALA A 294 -22.60 -6.88 3.18
N PHE A 295 -21.86 -5.77 3.19
CA PHE A 295 -22.39 -4.39 3.09
C PHE A 295 -23.31 -3.94 4.22
N SER A 296 -23.38 -4.70 5.33
CA SER A 296 -24.05 -4.27 6.55
C SER A 296 -23.40 -3.00 7.12
N VAL A 297 -24.23 -2.16 7.74
CA VAL A 297 -23.84 -0.95 8.51
C VAL A 297 -24.62 -0.91 9.84
N GLU A 298 -24.96 -2.08 10.38
CA GLU A 298 -25.81 -2.23 11.56
C GLU A 298 -25.09 -1.82 12.86
N ARG A 299 -23.75 -1.86 12.87
CA ARG A 299 -22.93 -1.53 14.05
C ARG A 299 -22.18 -0.24 13.85
N GLU A 300 -21.87 0.45 14.97
CA GLU A 300 -21.15 1.75 14.98
C GLU A 300 -19.81 1.75 14.22
N VAL A 301 -19.20 0.58 14.00
CA VAL A 301 -17.90 0.44 13.35
C VAL A 301 -17.97 -0.08 11.91
N GLU A 302 -19.10 -0.65 11.48
CA GLU A 302 -19.24 -1.20 10.12
C GLU A 302 -19.23 -0.06 9.09
N GLN A 303 -18.53 -0.23 7.96
CA GLN A 303 -18.47 0.78 6.89
C GLN A 303 -19.20 0.32 5.62
N GLY A 304 -19.72 -0.92 5.62
CA GLY A 304 -20.41 -1.48 4.46
C GLY A 304 -19.51 -1.55 3.22
N CYS A 305 -18.21 -1.75 3.41
CA CYS A 305 -17.20 -1.70 2.34
C CYS A 305 -17.20 -0.38 1.55
N MET A 306 -17.64 0.73 2.17
CA MET A 306 -17.82 2.04 1.53
C MET A 306 -18.79 2.04 0.35
N VAL A 307 -19.66 1.04 0.22
CA VAL A 307 -20.70 1.02 -0.82
C VAL A 307 -21.82 1.99 -0.42
N PRO A 308 -22.17 2.98 -1.27
CA PRO A 308 -23.24 3.92 -0.96
C PRO A 308 -24.58 3.19 -0.74
N GLY A 309 -25.34 3.60 0.28
CA GLY A 309 -26.66 3.03 0.60
C GLY A 309 -27.62 2.90 -0.60
N PRO A 310 -27.74 3.93 -1.48
CA PRO A 310 -28.56 3.81 -2.69
C PRO A 310 -28.07 2.75 -3.67
N ALA A 311 -26.75 2.55 -3.81
CA ALA A 311 -26.18 1.52 -4.67
C ALA A 311 -26.46 0.12 -4.10
N ARG A 312 -26.25 -0.06 -2.79
CA ARG A 312 -26.59 -1.31 -2.08
C ARG A 312 -28.07 -1.68 -2.29
N ALA A 313 -28.99 -0.75 -2.07
CA ALA A 313 -30.43 -0.99 -2.23
C ALA A 313 -30.80 -1.37 -3.68
N ARG A 314 -30.12 -0.81 -4.69
CA ARG A 314 -30.32 -1.19 -6.09
C ARG A 314 -29.81 -2.61 -6.37
N LEU A 315 -28.64 -2.95 -5.84
CA LEU A 315 -28.07 -4.30 -5.97
C LEU A 315 -28.93 -5.36 -5.28
N GLU A 316 -29.43 -5.08 -4.07
CA GLU A 316 -30.34 -5.97 -3.34
C GLU A 316 -31.63 -6.24 -4.14
N ARG A 317 -32.24 -5.20 -4.71
CA ARG A 317 -33.42 -5.35 -5.57
C ARG A 317 -33.12 -6.17 -6.83
N TYR A 318 -31.96 -5.95 -7.44
CA TYR A 318 -31.53 -6.71 -8.61
C TYR A 318 -31.38 -8.20 -8.28
N VAL A 319 -30.65 -8.54 -7.21
CA VAL A 319 -30.46 -9.94 -6.78
C VAL A 319 -31.79 -10.62 -6.51
N ALA A 320 -32.69 -9.96 -5.76
CA ALA A 320 -34.02 -10.50 -5.46
C ALA A 320 -34.91 -10.68 -6.71
N ALA A 321 -34.69 -9.88 -7.76
CA ALA A 321 -35.38 -10.01 -9.04
C ALA A 321 -34.85 -11.16 -9.90
N VAL A 322 -33.54 -11.42 -9.85
CA VAL A 322 -32.90 -12.53 -10.56
C VAL A 322 -33.26 -13.87 -9.92
N ASP A 323 -33.12 -13.99 -8.59
CA ASP A 323 -33.47 -15.19 -7.86
C ASP A 323 -33.83 -14.87 -6.40
N ARG A 324 -35.08 -15.18 -6.03
CA ARG A 324 -35.64 -14.92 -4.70
C ARG A 324 -35.02 -15.77 -3.59
N GLY A 325 -34.28 -16.83 -3.94
CA GLY A 325 -33.54 -17.67 -3.01
C GLY A 325 -32.22 -17.05 -2.55
N PHE A 326 -31.78 -15.94 -3.17
CA PHE A 326 -30.51 -15.29 -2.86
C PHE A 326 -30.69 -13.92 -2.22
N THR A 327 -29.70 -13.56 -1.40
CA THR A 327 -29.50 -12.20 -0.93
C THR A 327 -28.16 -11.71 -1.46
N LEU A 328 -28.00 -10.39 -1.60
CA LEU A 328 -26.71 -9.81 -2.01
C LEU A 328 -25.56 -10.29 -1.11
N ALA A 329 -25.84 -10.42 0.20
CA ALA A 329 -24.86 -10.87 1.17
C ALA A 329 -24.50 -12.36 1.03
N SER A 330 -25.45 -13.24 0.68
CA SER A 330 -25.15 -14.66 0.53
C SER A 330 -24.30 -14.95 -0.71
N MET A 331 -24.43 -14.14 -1.77
CA MET A 331 -23.63 -14.26 -3.00
C MET A 331 -22.13 -14.01 -2.80
N LEU A 332 -21.74 -13.28 -1.75
CA LEU A 332 -20.34 -12.97 -1.45
C LEU A 332 -19.71 -13.90 -0.40
N SER A 333 -20.47 -14.88 0.08
CA SER A 333 -19.97 -15.87 1.03
C SER A 333 -18.99 -16.86 0.39
N LEU A 334 -18.21 -17.58 1.20
CA LEU A 334 -17.25 -18.60 0.74
C LEU A 334 -17.79 -19.58 -0.32
N SER A 335 -19.07 -19.97 -0.24
CA SER A 335 -19.64 -20.95 -1.17
C SER A 335 -20.05 -20.37 -2.52
N TYR A 336 -20.39 -19.08 -2.56
CA TYR A 336 -21.03 -18.46 -3.73
C TYR A 336 -20.17 -17.36 -4.37
N SER A 337 -19.24 -16.77 -3.62
CA SER A 337 -18.37 -15.72 -4.13
C SER A 337 -17.57 -16.24 -5.32
N PRO A 338 -17.50 -15.48 -6.43
CA PRO A 338 -16.67 -15.82 -7.58
C PRO A 338 -15.21 -16.11 -7.22
N GLN A 339 -14.71 -15.53 -6.13
CA GLN A 339 -13.35 -15.71 -5.65
C GLN A 339 -13.10 -17.08 -5.00
N PHE A 340 -14.14 -17.72 -4.45
CA PHE A 340 -14.01 -18.90 -3.59
C PHE A 340 -14.83 -20.10 -4.07
N CYS A 341 -15.82 -19.90 -4.93
CA CYS A 341 -16.81 -20.92 -5.27
C CYS A 341 -16.19 -22.19 -5.85
N LEU A 342 -15.13 -22.06 -6.67
CA LEU A 342 -14.38 -23.19 -7.22
C LEU A 342 -13.67 -23.99 -6.12
N GLN A 343 -12.88 -23.32 -5.27
CA GLN A 343 -12.14 -23.98 -4.20
C GLN A 343 -13.10 -24.61 -3.17
N SER A 344 -14.24 -23.95 -2.93
CA SER A 344 -15.34 -24.43 -2.11
C SER A 344 -15.93 -25.74 -2.63
N ILE A 345 -16.30 -25.80 -3.92
CA ILE A 345 -16.88 -27.02 -4.50
C ILE A 345 -15.84 -28.14 -4.64
N GLU A 346 -14.61 -27.83 -5.03
CA GLU A 346 -13.51 -28.81 -5.07
C GLU A 346 -13.27 -29.45 -3.70
N THR A 347 -13.28 -28.64 -2.63
CA THR A 347 -13.14 -29.14 -1.26
C THR A 347 -14.25 -30.13 -0.92
N LEU A 348 -15.49 -29.81 -1.28
CA LEU A 348 -16.62 -30.72 -1.04
C LEU A 348 -16.46 -32.01 -1.82
N ARG A 349 -16.05 -31.96 -3.08
CA ARG A 349 -15.81 -33.15 -3.91
C ARG A 349 -14.76 -34.05 -3.28
N ALA A 350 -13.63 -33.48 -2.84
CA ALA A 350 -12.59 -34.22 -2.16
C ALA A 350 -13.06 -34.83 -0.82
N LEU A 351 -14.01 -34.22 -0.12
CA LEU A 351 -14.62 -34.79 1.08
C LEU A 351 -15.59 -35.94 0.74
N GLU A 352 -16.40 -35.77 -0.30
CA GLU A 352 -17.30 -36.82 -0.80
C GLU A 352 -16.51 -38.04 -1.28
N ASP A 353 -15.46 -37.84 -2.09
CA ASP A 353 -14.61 -38.92 -2.60
C ASP A 353 -14.00 -39.75 -1.47
N ARG A 354 -13.47 -39.08 -0.45
CA ARG A 354 -12.89 -39.75 0.73
C ARG A 354 -13.94 -40.54 1.50
N GLN A 355 -15.14 -40.01 1.68
CA GLN A 355 -16.16 -40.70 2.44
C GLN A 355 -16.78 -41.86 1.65
N ILE A 356 -17.00 -41.70 0.34
CA ILE A 356 -17.50 -42.77 -0.55
C ILE A 356 -16.51 -43.94 -0.60
N ALA A 357 -15.20 -43.66 -0.56
CA ALA A 357 -14.18 -44.71 -0.52
C ALA A 357 -14.25 -45.59 0.74
N VAL A 358 -14.80 -45.08 1.85
CA VAL A 358 -14.91 -45.79 3.13
C VAL A 358 -16.31 -46.33 3.38
N ASP A 359 -17.34 -45.65 2.90
CA ASP A 359 -18.75 -45.95 3.12
C ASP A 359 -19.50 -46.01 1.79
N ALA A 360 -19.72 -47.24 1.31
CA ALA A 360 -20.42 -47.53 0.07
C ALA A 360 -21.93 -47.18 0.12
N ALA A 361 -22.50 -46.90 1.30
CA ALA A 361 -23.89 -46.46 1.42
C ALA A 361 -24.11 -44.99 0.96
N ILE A 362 -23.02 -44.27 0.68
CA ILE A 362 -23.09 -42.90 0.19
C ILE A 362 -23.24 -42.91 -1.32
N GLU A 363 -24.47 -42.68 -1.76
CA GLU A 363 -24.85 -42.76 -3.18
C GLU A 363 -25.09 -41.38 -3.80
N THR A 364 -25.28 -40.34 -2.97
CA THR A 364 -25.67 -39.00 -3.43
C THR A 364 -24.56 -37.98 -3.22
N ARG A 365 -24.19 -37.28 -4.31
CA ARG A 365 -23.33 -36.10 -4.27
C ARG A 365 -24.13 -34.81 -4.27
N HIS A 366 -23.57 -33.79 -3.65
CA HIS A 366 -24.18 -32.47 -3.57
C HIS A 366 -24.09 -31.73 -4.92
N ALA A 367 -25.18 -31.13 -5.40
CA ALA A 367 -25.18 -30.43 -6.70
C ALA A 367 -24.39 -29.11 -6.69
N GLY A 368 -24.30 -28.45 -5.53
CA GLY A 368 -23.64 -27.14 -5.38
C GLY A 368 -24.52 -25.97 -5.83
N PRO A 369 -24.16 -24.72 -5.47
CA PRO A 369 -23.20 -24.36 -4.43
C PRO A 369 -23.75 -24.67 -3.02
N VAL A 370 -22.86 -24.72 -2.02
CA VAL A 370 -23.17 -25.27 -0.69
C VAL A 370 -23.81 -24.24 0.24
N SER A 371 -24.97 -24.55 0.79
CA SER A 371 -25.61 -23.83 1.90
C SER A 371 -25.85 -24.74 3.11
N GLN A 372 -26.20 -24.15 4.24
CA GLN A 372 -26.56 -24.90 5.43
C GLN A 372 -27.76 -25.83 5.17
N ASP A 373 -28.78 -25.33 4.45
CA ASP A 373 -29.97 -26.12 4.13
C ASP A 373 -29.68 -27.22 3.11
N SER A 374 -28.80 -26.97 2.15
CA SER A 374 -28.46 -27.96 1.12
C SER A 374 -27.63 -29.11 1.71
N LEU A 375 -26.74 -28.86 2.67
CA LEU A 375 -26.04 -29.91 3.43
C LEU A 375 -26.99 -30.73 4.31
N ARG A 376 -27.98 -30.08 4.94
CA ARG A 376 -29.00 -30.80 5.71
C ARG A 376 -29.78 -31.77 4.82
N LYS A 377 -30.19 -31.32 3.62
CA LYS A 377 -30.87 -32.15 2.62
C LYS A 377 -29.98 -33.29 2.12
N LEU A 378 -28.70 -33.01 1.85
CA LEU A 378 -27.72 -34.03 1.43
C LEU A 378 -27.65 -35.19 2.43
N GLY A 379 -27.54 -34.89 3.72
CA GLY A 379 -27.45 -35.91 4.77
C GLY A 379 -28.72 -36.76 4.93
N THR A 380 -29.89 -36.26 4.51
CA THR A 380 -31.14 -37.02 4.46
C THR A 380 -31.32 -37.82 3.17
N SER A 381 -30.65 -37.43 2.09
CA SER A 381 -30.74 -38.05 0.76
C SER A 381 -29.64 -39.09 0.50
N GLY A 382 -29.02 -39.64 1.54
CA GLY A 382 -27.95 -40.64 1.41
C GLY A 382 -26.59 -40.09 0.98
N GLY A 383 -26.36 -38.78 1.17
CA GLY A 383 -25.04 -38.16 0.97
C GLY A 383 -24.25 -38.02 2.27
N ILE A 384 -23.06 -37.39 2.17
CA ILE A 384 -22.20 -37.17 3.34
C ILE A 384 -22.88 -36.33 4.42
N ARG A 385 -22.63 -36.64 5.69
CA ARG A 385 -23.13 -35.88 6.84
C ARG A 385 -22.06 -34.93 7.38
N ILE A 386 -22.08 -33.68 6.90
CA ILE A 386 -21.19 -32.61 7.35
C ILE A 386 -21.98 -31.36 7.74
N GLY A 387 -21.65 -30.77 8.88
CA GLY A 387 -22.23 -29.49 9.31
C GLY A 387 -21.64 -28.33 8.53
N PHE A 388 -22.41 -27.25 8.34
CA PHE A 388 -21.99 -26.10 7.52
C PHE A 388 -20.67 -25.46 7.99
N ASN A 389 -20.47 -25.31 9.31
CA ASN A 389 -19.20 -24.80 9.85
C ASN A 389 -18.02 -25.76 9.61
N GLY A 390 -18.26 -27.07 9.68
CA GLY A 390 -17.23 -28.08 9.40
C GLY A 390 -16.83 -28.10 7.92
N TYR A 391 -17.81 -27.91 7.03
CA TYR A 391 -17.56 -27.71 5.60
C TYR A 391 -16.70 -26.46 5.36
N ARG A 392 -17.12 -25.29 5.88
CA ARG A 392 -16.37 -24.04 5.70
C ARG A 392 -14.97 -24.10 6.29
N ALA A 393 -14.79 -24.74 7.44
CA ALA A 393 -13.47 -24.99 8.02
C ALA A 393 -12.59 -25.85 7.08
N SER A 394 -13.15 -26.86 6.42
CA SER A 394 -12.43 -27.68 5.44
C SER A 394 -12.03 -26.88 4.20
N VAL A 395 -12.85 -25.91 3.78
CA VAL A 395 -12.50 -25.00 2.68
C VAL A 395 -11.30 -24.15 3.07
N LEU A 396 -11.32 -23.54 4.26
CA LEU A 396 -10.19 -22.74 4.75
C LEU A 396 -8.90 -23.57 4.87
N GLU A 397 -8.99 -24.80 5.36
CA GLU A 397 -7.85 -25.72 5.41
C GLU A 397 -7.31 -26.07 4.02
N THR A 398 -8.19 -26.26 3.04
CA THR A 398 -7.79 -26.49 1.64
C THR A 398 -7.08 -25.29 1.05
N LEU A 399 -7.57 -24.07 1.33
CA LEU A 399 -6.90 -22.82 0.93
C LEU A 399 -5.51 -22.71 1.56
N ARG A 400 -5.39 -22.99 2.86
CA ARG A 400 -4.10 -23.02 3.56
C ARG A 400 -3.15 -24.03 2.93
N GLY A 401 -3.62 -25.24 2.60
CA GLY A 401 -2.83 -26.26 1.91
C GLY A 401 -2.33 -25.82 0.52
N LYS A 402 -3.02 -24.88 -0.13
CA LYS A 402 -2.62 -24.26 -1.41
C LYS A 402 -1.76 -22.99 -1.23
N GLY A 403 -1.30 -22.67 -0.02
CA GLY A 403 -0.53 -21.46 0.28
C GLY A 403 -1.37 -20.18 0.44
N LEU A 404 -2.70 -20.31 0.50
CA LEU A 404 -3.66 -19.20 0.59
C LEU A 404 -4.25 -19.07 2.00
N GLY A 405 -3.42 -19.30 3.02
CA GLY A 405 -3.82 -19.40 4.43
C GLY A 405 -4.28 -18.08 5.07
N GLY A 406 -3.99 -16.92 4.46
CA GLY A 406 -4.28 -15.63 5.07
C GLY A 406 -5.76 -15.38 5.39
N VAL A 407 -6.68 -15.93 4.60
CA VAL A 407 -8.14 -15.85 4.88
C VAL A 407 -8.47 -16.60 6.18
N GLU A 408 -7.93 -17.80 6.36
CA GLU A 408 -8.09 -18.59 7.58
C GLU A 408 -7.51 -17.85 8.79
N GLU A 409 -6.29 -17.31 8.65
CA GLU A 409 -5.61 -16.56 9.70
C GLU A 409 -6.42 -15.36 10.17
N LEU A 410 -6.92 -14.53 9.24
CA LEU A 410 -7.73 -13.37 9.57
C LEU A 410 -8.99 -13.76 10.33
N LEU A 411 -9.72 -14.76 9.83
CA LEU A 411 -10.97 -15.20 10.44
C LEU A 411 -10.74 -15.80 11.84
N LYS A 412 -9.65 -16.56 12.04
CA LYS A 412 -9.28 -17.13 13.34
C LYS A 412 -8.99 -16.05 14.38
N VAL A 413 -8.16 -15.07 14.04
CA VAL A 413 -7.79 -14.01 14.98
C VAL A 413 -9.01 -13.11 15.27
N SER A 414 -9.93 -12.97 14.32
CA SER A 414 -11.13 -12.12 14.45
C SER A 414 -12.29 -12.76 15.21
N MET A 415 -12.49 -14.08 15.08
CA MET A 415 -13.68 -14.76 15.59
C MET A 415 -13.34 -16.06 16.33
N PRO A 416 -13.60 -16.14 17.65
CA PRO A 416 -13.40 -17.37 18.43
C PRO A 416 -14.20 -18.57 17.90
N SER A 417 -15.38 -18.34 17.32
CA SER A 417 -16.22 -19.40 16.76
C SER A 417 -15.59 -20.06 15.52
N VAL A 418 -14.79 -19.33 14.75
CA VAL A 418 -14.03 -19.87 13.61
C VAL A 418 -12.90 -20.75 14.12
N ALA A 419 -12.14 -20.27 15.11
CA ALA A 419 -11.06 -21.03 15.73
C ALA A 419 -11.57 -22.39 16.23
N LYS A 420 -12.67 -22.37 17.00
CA LYS A 420 -13.33 -23.60 17.49
C LYS A 420 -13.80 -24.51 16.35
N ALA A 421 -14.37 -23.96 15.27
CA ALA A 421 -14.81 -24.76 14.14
C ALA A 421 -13.65 -25.50 13.46
N ILE A 422 -12.50 -24.85 13.33
CA ILE A 422 -11.29 -25.42 12.74
C ILE A 422 -10.65 -26.46 13.67
N GLU A 423 -10.51 -26.15 14.96
CA GLU A 423 -9.99 -27.08 15.98
C GLU A 423 -10.84 -28.36 16.10
N SER A 424 -12.16 -28.22 16.04
CA SER A 424 -13.08 -29.36 16.05
C SER A 424 -12.90 -30.30 14.85
N ARG A 425 -12.29 -29.81 13.76
CA ARG A 425 -12.02 -30.60 12.56
C ARG A 425 -10.65 -31.24 12.59
N THR A 426 -9.62 -30.53 13.04
CA THR A 426 -8.25 -31.08 13.19
C THR A 426 -8.17 -32.26 14.16
N GLY A 427 -9.12 -32.35 15.11
CA GLY A 427 -9.23 -33.47 16.04
C GLY A 427 -9.96 -34.72 15.52
N ARG A 428 -10.45 -34.72 14.28
CA ARG A 428 -11.03 -35.92 13.65
C ARG A 428 -9.97 -36.57 12.74
N PRO A 429 -9.72 -37.88 12.84
CA PRO A 429 -8.75 -38.55 11.98
C PRO A 429 -9.11 -38.30 10.50
N THR A 430 -8.07 -38.01 9.73
CA THR A 430 -8.07 -37.69 8.30
C THR A 430 -8.60 -38.81 7.43
#